data_AF-A0A918Y7X1-F1
#
_entry.id   AF-A0A918Y7X1-F1
#
_cell.length_a   1.000
_cell.length_b   1.000
_cell.length_c   1.000
_cell.angle_alpha   90.00
_cell.angle_beta   90.00
_cell.angle_gamma   90.00
#
_symmetry.space_group_name_H-M   'P 1'
#
loop_
_entity.id
_entity.type
_entity.pdbx_description
1 polymer ?
#
loop_
_entity_poly.entity_id
_entity_poly.type
_entity_poly.pdbx_seq_one_letter_code
_entity_poly.pdbx_strand_id
1 'polypeptide(L)'
;MLVLAAVLICGYGYAETELAVRGALPPGFAPRWAAAAALPLAGHLAVRRFAPYADPLILPLATLLSGLGLVLVHRLDIAYAAHYRSAAAAPGQMTWCAIAMAVFAAAVAVFRDHRRLQRYPYLTITVGLVLLMAPAFSPGDVYGAKRWVFIGPLSFQPGEFVKIVIVVFFAGYLTLRRDALALSGRRVMGLYLPRGRQLGPVAAVWMLSLLVLVFERDLGTSLIFFGLFVIMLYAATERTSWVLCGVLLFAVGAFVVGSFEPHVHGRVVAWLHPMDIYLPPAQRPAGLVSDQAAQALFSFGSGGMLGSGLGQGHPELIGFAGRSDFILTTVGEELGLTGVTVVLLLYALLAERGLRTAVTVTDPFGKLLAAGLATSLVLQVFVVAGGVTGLIPLTGKALPFLAQGGSSMVANWLLVALLIKVSDTARRPAPATATDPSAAQTQLVRT
;
A
#
# COMPACT_ATOMS: atom_id res chain seq x y z
N MET A 1 25.05 2.93 1.86
CA MET A 1 24.95 4.16 2.67
C MET A 1 23.51 4.46 3.07
N LEU A 2 22.55 4.65 2.14
CA LEU A 2 21.17 5.02 2.51
C LEU A 2 20.39 3.96 3.33
N VAL A 3 20.54 2.65 3.02
CA VAL A 3 19.91 1.59 3.84
C VAL A 3 20.45 1.60 5.27
N LEU A 4 21.76 1.84 5.44
CA LEU A 4 22.37 1.93 6.76
C LEU A 4 21.81 3.12 7.53
N ALA A 5 21.65 4.28 6.89
CA ALA A 5 21.03 5.44 7.52
C ALA A 5 19.60 5.14 7.98
N ALA A 6 18.79 4.47 7.16
CA ALA A 6 17.44 4.04 7.56
C ALA A 6 17.45 3.12 8.79
N VAL A 7 18.36 2.14 8.82
CA VAL A 7 18.55 1.22 9.96
C VAL A 7 18.99 1.97 11.23
N LEU A 8 19.89 2.94 11.10
CA LEU A 8 20.37 3.75 12.24
C LEU A 8 19.26 4.65 12.79
N ILE A 9 18.46 5.29 11.93
CA ILE A 9 17.30 6.09 12.35
C ILE A 9 16.29 5.24 13.11
N CYS A 10 15.99 4.02 12.62
CA CYS A 10 15.07 3.12 13.33
C CYS A 10 15.66 2.61 14.65
N GLY A 11 16.97 2.36 14.69
CA GLY A 11 17.67 1.99 15.93
C GLY A 11 17.64 3.11 16.96
N TYR A 12 17.81 4.36 16.53
CA TYR A 12 17.65 5.54 17.37
C TYR A 12 16.22 5.64 17.91
N GLY A 13 15.19 5.50 17.06
CA GLY A 13 13.80 5.51 17.51
C GLY A 13 13.50 4.41 18.53
N TYR A 14 14.01 3.20 18.33
CA TYR A 14 13.86 2.10 19.29
C TYR A 14 14.54 2.39 20.64
N ALA A 15 15.75 2.96 20.62
CA ALA A 15 16.47 3.35 21.83
C ALA A 15 15.75 4.48 22.58
N GLU A 16 15.31 5.49 21.84
CA GLU A 16 14.64 6.66 22.39
C GLU A 16 13.31 6.27 23.05
N THR A 17 12.51 5.39 22.43
CA THR A 17 11.24 4.91 23.02
C THR A 17 11.48 4.24 24.37
N GLU A 18 12.51 3.39 24.47
CA GLU A 18 12.83 2.69 25.72
C GLU A 18 13.35 3.65 26.80
N LEU A 19 14.20 4.62 26.42
CA LEU A 19 14.67 5.65 27.35
C LEU A 19 13.53 6.55 27.83
N ALA A 20 12.64 6.96 26.93
CA ALA A 20 11.52 7.85 27.24
C ALA A 20 10.49 7.18 28.15
N VAL A 21 10.18 5.90 27.91
CA VAL A 21 9.10 5.19 28.64
C VAL A 21 9.62 4.46 29.89
N ARG A 22 10.84 3.92 29.86
CA ARG A 22 11.39 3.10 30.96
C ARG A 22 12.62 3.70 31.64
N GLY A 23 13.18 4.80 31.14
CA GLY A 23 14.38 5.44 31.69
C GLY A 23 15.69 4.69 31.45
N ALA A 24 15.66 3.54 30.76
CA ALA A 24 16.83 2.71 30.50
C ALA A 24 16.66 1.88 29.23
N LEU A 25 17.78 1.52 28.59
CA LEU A 25 17.78 0.60 27.46
C LEU A 25 17.44 -0.82 27.94
N PRO A 26 16.67 -1.59 27.15
CA PRO A 26 16.27 -2.93 27.54
C PRO A 26 17.47 -3.88 27.52
N PRO A 27 17.48 -4.90 28.39
CA PRO A 27 18.50 -5.94 28.34
C PRO A 27 18.48 -6.61 26.96
N GLY A 28 19.64 -6.72 26.32
CA GLY A 28 19.75 -7.25 24.96
C GLY A 28 19.30 -6.30 23.86
N PHE A 29 19.29 -4.98 24.09
CA PHE A 29 19.04 -3.97 23.05
C PHE A 29 19.89 -4.20 21.79
N ALA A 30 21.22 -4.29 21.95
CA ALA A 30 22.16 -4.44 20.85
C ALA A 30 21.89 -5.69 19.97
N PRO A 31 21.76 -6.92 20.53
CA PRO A 31 21.47 -8.09 19.71
C PRO A 31 20.09 -8.04 19.04
N ARG A 32 19.06 -7.46 19.68
CA ARG A 32 17.74 -7.29 19.06
C ARG A 32 17.77 -6.32 17.90
N TRP A 33 18.43 -5.17 18.08
CA TRP A 33 18.62 -4.20 17.01
C TRP A 33 19.46 -4.78 15.87
N ALA A 34 20.54 -5.52 16.18
CA ALA A 34 21.38 -6.16 15.18
C ALA A 34 20.58 -7.19 14.35
N ALA A 35 19.71 -7.98 14.99
CA ALA A 35 18.81 -8.89 14.29
C ALA A 35 17.81 -8.14 13.38
N ALA A 36 17.26 -7.02 13.84
CA ALA A 36 16.40 -6.15 13.03
C ALA A 36 17.14 -5.58 11.82
N ALA A 37 18.35 -5.07 12.04
CA ALA A 37 19.22 -4.47 11.05
C ALA A 37 19.67 -5.48 9.98
N ALA A 38 19.87 -6.75 10.36
CA ALA A 38 20.28 -7.80 9.43
C ALA A 38 19.28 -8.02 8.29
N LEU A 39 17.97 -7.83 8.53
CA LEU A 39 16.92 -8.02 7.52
C LEU A 39 17.08 -7.09 6.30
N PRO A 40 17.02 -5.75 6.43
CA PRO A 40 17.19 -4.86 5.29
C PRO A 40 18.60 -4.90 4.70
N LEU A 41 19.64 -5.26 5.47
CA LEU A 41 20.98 -5.48 4.94
C LEU A 41 21.03 -6.73 4.04
N ALA A 42 20.39 -7.83 4.43
CA ALA A 42 20.24 -9.00 3.58
C ALA A 42 19.44 -8.67 2.30
N GLY A 43 18.36 -7.90 2.44
CA GLY A 43 17.62 -7.36 1.29
C GLY A 43 18.51 -6.52 0.36
N HIS A 44 19.38 -5.69 0.91
CA HIS A 44 20.35 -4.92 0.14
C HIS A 44 21.31 -5.81 -0.65
N LEU A 45 21.85 -6.86 -0.01
CA LEU A 45 22.72 -7.83 -0.68
C LEU A 45 21.98 -8.56 -1.81
N ALA A 46 20.72 -8.96 -1.60
CA ALA A 46 19.90 -9.57 -2.63
C ALA A 46 19.70 -8.64 -3.84
N VAL A 47 19.39 -7.36 -3.61
CA VAL A 47 19.27 -6.35 -4.69
C VAL A 47 20.59 -6.19 -5.43
N ARG A 48 21.72 -6.08 -4.72
CA ARG A 48 23.04 -5.96 -5.36
C ARG A 48 23.40 -7.18 -6.19
N ARG A 49 22.97 -8.38 -5.77
CA ARG A 49 23.27 -9.64 -6.46
C ARG A 49 22.39 -9.90 -7.69
N PHE A 50 21.11 -9.51 -7.63
CA PHE A 50 20.09 -9.92 -8.62
C PHE A 50 19.44 -8.75 -9.39
N ALA A 51 19.67 -7.51 -8.95
CA ALA A 51 19.14 -6.28 -9.54
C ALA A 51 20.14 -5.10 -9.37
N PRO A 52 21.39 -5.22 -9.86
CA PRO A 52 22.46 -4.27 -9.56
C PRO A 52 22.21 -2.85 -10.07
N TYR A 53 21.36 -2.67 -11.09
CA TYR A 53 21.02 -1.39 -11.69
C TYR A 53 19.71 -0.80 -11.14
N ALA A 54 19.08 -1.42 -10.14
CA ALA A 54 17.85 -0.92 -9.53
C ALA A 54 18.03 0.47 -8.89
N ASP A 55 16.91 1.19 -8.71
CA ASP A 55 16.90 2.47 -7.99
C ASP A 55 17.51 2.31 -6.59
N PRO A 56 18.54 3.09 -6.23
CA PRO A 56 19.12 3.00 -4.90
C PRO A 56 18.18 3.53 -3.80
N LEU A 57 17.09 4.26 -4.11
CA LEU A 57 16.20 4.88 -3.12
C LEU A 57 15.00 4.03 -2.71
N ILE A 58 14.53 3.12 -3.57
CA ILE A 58 13.31 2.34 -3.30
C ILE A 58 13.43 1.50 -2.01
N LEU A 59 14.54 0.75 -1.88
CA LEU A 59 14.76 -0.12 -0.72
C LEU A 59 14.94 0.67 0.60
N PRO A 60 15.78 1.71 0.69
CA PRO A 60 15.90 2.54 1.90
C PRO A 60 14.58 3.16 2.36
N LEU A 61 13.76 3.68 1.44
CA LEU A 61 12.48 4.31 1.79
C LEU A 61 11.50 3.31 2.39
N ALA A 62 11.34 2.13 1.76
CA ALA A 62 10.50 1.06 2.29
C ALA A 62 11.03 0.51 3.63
N THR A 63 12.36 0.44 3.78
CA THR A 63 13.02 0.05 5.03
C THR A 63 12.72 1.04 6.15
N LEU A 64 12.85 2.34 5.89
CA LEU A 64 12.60 3.38 6.87
C LEU A 64 11.13 3.37 7.32
N LEU A 65 10.19 3.27 6.38
CA LEU A 65 8.75 3.16 6.70
C LEU A 65 8.45 1.91 7.54
N SER A 66 8.99 0.75 7.16
CA SER A 66 8.77 -0.51 7.90
C SER A 66 9.39 -0.48 9.30
N GLY A 67 10.58 0.12 9.43
CA GLY A 67 11.28 0.24 10.70
C GLY A 67 10.63 1.26 11.64
N LEU A 68 10.17 2.40 11.13
CA LEU A 68 9.33 3.33 11.88
C LEU A 68 8.05 2.66 12.37
N GLY A 69 7.40 1.85 11.51
CA GLY A 69 6.23 1.07 11.90
C GLY A 69 6.52 0.12 13.06
N LEU A 70 7.65 -0.61 13.02
CA LEU A 70 8.07 -1.48 14.12
C LEU A 70 8.33 -0.70 15.43
N VAL A 71 8.97 0.47 15.36
CA VAL A 71 9.21 1.33 16.53
C VAL A 71 7.88 1.79 17.13
N LEU A 72 6.93 2.28 16.30
CA LEU A 72 5.62 2.75 16.76
C LEU A 72 4.79 1.60 17.35
N VAL A 73 4.76 0.43 16.72
CA VAL A 73 4.04 -0.73 17.25
C VAL A 73 4.64 -1.18 18.59
N HIS A 74 5.97 -1.17 18.73
CA HIS A 74 6.64 -1.47 20.00
C HIS A 74 6.31 -0.43 21.07
N ARG A 75 6.32 0.87 20.73
CA ARG A 75 5.87 1.94 21.62
C ARG A 75 4.43 1.69 22.08
N LEU A 76 3.53 1.32 21.18
CA LEU A 76 2.13 1.05 21.49
C LEU A 76 1.99 -0.19 22.39
N ASP A 77 2.80 -1.22 22.20
CA ASP A 77 2.77 -2.39 23.08
C ASP A 77 2.98 -2.06 24.55
N ILE A 78 3.86 -1.11 24.85
CA ILE A 78 4.12 -0.70 26.23
C ILE A 78 2.88 -0.03 26.83
N ALA A 79 2.27 0.92 26.12
CA ALA A 79 1.08 1.62 26.58
C ALA A 79 -0.15 0.70 26.68
N TYR A 80 -0.36 -0.19 25.70
CA TYR A 80 -1.49 -1.12 25.71
C TYR A 80 -1.33 -2.23 26.77
N ALA A 81 -0.10 -2.62 27.10
CA ALA A 81 0.14 -3.51 28.23
C ALA A 81 -0.24 -2.83 29.55
N ALA A 82 0.11 -1.55 29.72
CA ALA A 82 -0.22 -0.78 30.91
C ALA A 82 -1.74 -0.51 31.04
N HIS A 83 -2.38 -0.10 29.94
CA HIS A 83 -3.78 0.35 29.94
C HIS A 83 -4.78 -0.80 29.80
N TYR A 84 -4.50 -1.80 28.96
CA TYR A 84 -5.44 -2.88 28.61
C TYR A 84 -4.96 -4.28 28.96
N ARG A 85 -3.74 -4.46 29.51
CA ARG A 85 -3.09 -5.77 29.69
C ARG A 85 -3.04 -6.58 28.39
N SER A 86 -2.91 -5.89 27.26
CA SER A 86 -2.88 -6.50 25.93
C SER A 86 -1.55 -7.22 25.67
N ALA A 87 -1.60 -8.30 24.90
CA ALA A 87 -0.39 -8.96 24.42
C ALA A 87 0.41 -8.04 23.48
N ALA A 88 1.73 -8.25 23.43
CA ALA A 88 2.63 -7.51 22.56
C ALA A 88 2.46 -7.95 21.09
N ALA A 89 2.32 -6.98 20.18
CA ALA A 89 2.21 -7.18 18.75
C ALA A 89 3.57 -7.12 18.02
N ALA A 90 4.53 -6.36 18.53
CA ALA A 90 5.82 -6.11 17.91
C ALA A 90 6.64 -7.39 17.62
N PRO A 91 6.70 -8.41 18.50
CA PRO A 91 7.40 -9.66 18.19
C PRO A 91 6.80 -10.41 16.99
N GLY A 92 5.46 -10.44 16.90
CA GLY A 92 4.76 -11.01 15.75
C GLY A 92 5.02 -10.20 14.48
N GLN A 93 4.97 -8.87 14.57
CA GLN A 93 5.25 -7.98 13.44
C GLN A 93 6.71 -8.13 12.95
N MET A 94 7.67 -8.30 13.85
CA MET A 94 9.07 -8.59 13.51
C MET A 94 9.21 -9.90 12.72
N THR A 95 8.46 -10.93 13.11
CA THR A 95 8.42 -12.21 12.37
C THR A 95 7.85 -12.00 10.97
N TRP A 96 6.79 -11.21 10.84
CA TRP A 96 6.24 -10.84 9.53
C TRP A 96 7.21 -10.00 8.69
N CYS A 97 8.00 -9.11 9.29
CA CYS A 97 9.06 -8.38 8.60
C CYS A 97 10.15 -9.33 8.08
N ALA A 98 10.53 -10.36 8.84
CA ALA A 98 11.46 -11.38 8.39
C ALA A 98 10.90 -12.20 7.22
N ILE A 99 9.64 -12.63 7.31
CA ILE A 99 8.94 -13.34 6.21
C ILE A 99 8.85 -12.44 4.98
N ALA A 100 8.45 -11.18 5.14
CA ALA A 100 8.34 -10.22 4.06
C ALA A 100 9.69 -9.97 3.38
N MET A 101 10.77 -9.87 4.14
CA MET A 101 12.13 -9.74 3.60
C MET A 101 12.58 -11.00 2.86
N ALA A 102 12.26 -12.19 3.35
CA ALA A 102 12.55 -13.44 2.66
C ALA A 102 11.77 -13.54 1.33
N VAL A 103 10.47 -13.20 1.34
CA VAL A 103 9.63 -13.13 0.13
C VAL A 103 10.17 -12.09 -0.85
N PHE A 104 10.57 -10.92 -0.36
CA PHE A 104 11.20 -9.87 -1.16
C PHE A 104 12.49 -10.38 -1.84
N ALA A 105 13.41 -10.96 -1.08
CA ALA A 105 14.67 -11.47 -1.62
C ALA A 105 14.44 -12.60 -2.64
N ALA A 106 13.50 -13.51 -2.34
CA ALA A 106 13.09 -14.57 -3.26
C ALA A 106 12.47 -14.00 -4.54
N ALA A 107 11.56 -13.03 -4.44
CA ALA A 107 10.93 -12.38 -5.58
C ALA A 107 11.97 -11.67 -6.47
N VAL A 108 12.91 -10.93 -5.89
CA VAL A 108 13.99 -10.25 -6.63
C VAL A 108 14.90 -11.27 -7.34
N ALA A 109 15.15 -12.43 -6.74
CA ALA A 109 15.95 -13.51 -7.33
C ALA A 109 15.22 -14.28 -8.45
N VAL A 110 13.93 -14.58 -8.26
CA VAL A 110 13.11 -15.40 -9.18
C VAL A 110 12.60 -14.59 -10.37
N PHE A 111 12.11 -13.37 -10.16
CA PHE A 111 11.62 -12.51 -11.24
C PHE A 111 12.78 -11.87 -11.99
N ARG A 112 13.46 -12.66 -12.83
CA ARG A 112 14.56 -12.17 -13.67
C ARG A 112 14.11 -11.18 -14.74
N ASP A 113 12.92 -11.40 -15.28
CA ASP A 113 12.29 -10.58 -16.32
C ASP A 113 10.82 -10.38 -15.96
N HIS A 114 10.45 -9.13 -15.68
CA HIS A 114 9.09 -8.77 -15.29
C HIS A 114 8.07 -9.06 -16.41
N ARG A 115 8.50 -9.06 -17.67
CA ARG A 115 7.61 -9.29 -18.84
C ARG A 115 7.03 -10.70 -18.87
N ARG A 116 7.61 -11.66 -18.15
CA ARG A 116 7.03 -13.01 -18.03
C ARG A 116 5.66 -13.00 -17.38
N LEU A 117 5.39 -12.04 -16.51
CA LEU A 117 4.08 -11.86 -15.88
C LEU A 117 2.98 -11.51 -16.89
N GLN A 118 3.33 -10.93 -18.04
CA GLN A 118 2.40 -10.61 -19.11
C GLN A 118 1.88 -11.86 -19.84
N ARG A 119 2.56 -13.02 -19.75
CA ARG A 119 2.21 -14.20 -20.56
C ARG A 119 0.90 -14.86 -20.16
N TYR A 120 0.46 -14.69 -18.91
CA TYR A 120 -0.69 -15.41 -18.35
C TYR A 120 -1.69 -14.48 -17.64
N PRO A 121 -2.20 -13.40 -18.29
CA PRO A 121 -3.04 -12.42 -17.63
C PRO A 121 -4.35 -13.04 -17.12
N TYR A 122 -4.94 -13.95 -17.90
CA TYR A 122 -6.16 -14.66 -17.51
C TYR A 122 -5.94 -15.60 -16.31
N LEU A 123 -4.81 -16.31 -16.25
CA LEU A 123 -4.48 -17.13 -15.08
C LEU A 123 -4.30 -16.24 -13.84
N THR A 124 -3.56 -15.13 -13.99
CA THR A 124 -3.31 -14.16 -12.93
C THR A 124 -4.64 -13.65 -12.35
N ILE A 125 -5.58 -13.22 -13.18
CA ILE A 125 -6.85 -12.71 -12.67
C ILE A 125 -7.77 -13.81 -12.13
N THR A 126 -7.76 -15.02 -12.69
CA THR A 126 -8.51 -16.15 -12.13
C THR A 126 -8.01 -16.47 -10.73
N VAL A 127 -6.69 -16.53 -10.52
CA VAL A 127 -6.10 -16.69 -9.17
C VAL A 127 -6.49 -15.51 -8.27
N GLY A 128 -6.47 -14.28 -8.79
CA GLY A 128 -6.91 -13.09 -8.07
C GLY A 128 -8.36 -13.16 -7.61
N LEU A 129 -9.28 -13.59 -8.47
CA LEU A 129 -10.70 -13.74 -8.14
C LEU A 129 -10.92 -14.87 -7.13
N VAL A 130 -10.22 -16.00 -7.27
CA VAL A 130 -10.29 -17.09 -6.28
C VAL A 130 -9.80 -16.62 -4.91
N LEU A 131 -8.67 -15.91 -4.87
CA LEU A 131 -8.15 -15.32 -3.64
C LEU A 131 -9.11 -14.28 -3.06
N LEU A 132 -9.74 -13.45 -3.91
CA LEU A 132 -10.71 -12.46 -3.50
C LEU A 132 -11.96 -13.10 -2.91
N MET A 133 -12.43 -14.23 -3.43
CA MET A 133 -13.60 -14.93 -2.91
C MET A 133 -13.29 -15.80 -1.67
N ALA A 134 -12.02 -16.08 -1.39
CA ALA A 134 -11.62 -16.97 -0.30
C ALA A 134 -12.17 -16.56 1.09
N PRO A 135 -12.21 -15.26 1.47
CA PRO A 135 -12.78 -14.84 2.75
C PRO A 135 -14.28 -15.15 2.91
N ALA A 136 -15.04 -15.24 1.81
CA ALA A 136 -16.47 -15.56 1.86
C ALA A 136 -16.75 -16.95 2.47
N PHE A 137 -15.78 -17.86 2.35
CA PHE A 137 -15.84 -19.22 2.92
C PHE A 137 -15.23 -19.32 4.33
N SER A 138 -14.71 -18.22 4.87
CA SER A 138 -14.14 -18.18 6.22
C SER A 138 -15.24 -18.03 7.28
N PRO A 139 -15.18 -18.73 8.43
CA PRO A 139 -16.27 -18.75 9.41
C PRO A 139 -16.51 -17.45 10.21
N GLY A 140 -15.82 -16.35 9.91
CA GLY A 140 -15.81 -15.17 10.80
C GLY A 140 -15.95 -13.81 10.11
N ASP A 141 -16.90 -13.01 10.58
CA ASP A 141 -16.92 -11.56 10.40
C ASP A 141 -15.96 -10.94 11.44
N VAL A 142 -14.94 -10.19 11.00
CA VAL A 142 -14.01 -9.49 11.90
C VAL A 142 -14.23 -7.99 11.75
N TYR A 143 -14.70 -7.35 12.82
CA TYR A 143 -15.09 -5.93 12.83
C TYR A 143 -16.12 -5.57 11.74
N GLY A 144 -17.11 -6.45 11.56
CA GLY A 144 -18.24 -6.24 10.65
C GLY A 144 -17.97 -6.57 9.17
N ALA A 145 -16.78 -7.06 8.80
CA ALA A 145 -16.43 -7.36 7.41
C ALA A 145 -15.72 -8.73 7.25
N LYS A 146 -16.03 -9.45 6.17
CA LYS A 146 -15.45 -10.76 5.84
C LYS A 146 -14.20 -10.59 4.98
N ARG A 147 -13.07 -10.34 5.63
CA ARG A 147 -11.80 -9.98 4.94
C ARG A 147 -10.65 -10.96 5.17
N TRP A 148 -10.78 -11.84 6.15
CA TRP A 148 -9.67 -12.63 6.70
C TRP A 148 -9.87 -14.12 6.49
N VAL A 149 -8.80 -14.78 6.07
CA VAL A 149 -8.68 -16.24 6.05
C VAL A 149 -7.75 -16.63 7.19
N PHE A 150 -8.18 -17.57 8.03
CA PHE A 150 -7.39 -18.06 9.16
C PHE A 150 -6.81 -19.43 8.83
N ILE A 151 -5.48 -19.58 8.93
CA ILE A 151 -4.76 -20.84 8.73
C ILE A 151 -3.97 -21.11 10.01
N GLY A 152 -4.57 -21.87 10.92
CA GLY A 152 -4.03 -22.09 12.26
C GLY A 152 -3.82 -20.76 13.00
N PRO A 153 -2.61 -20.44 13.51
CA PRO A 153 -2.34 -19.19 14.22
C PRO A 153 -2.13 -17.98 13.28
N LEU A 154 -2.06 -18.19 11.96
CA LEU A 154 -1.79 -17.11 11.01
C LEU A 154 -3.10 -16.57 10.42
N SER A 155 -3.20 -15.25 10.36
CA SER A 155 -4.27 -14.54 9.66
C SER A 155 -3.77 -13.99 8.32
N PHE A 156 -4.52 -14.25 7.27
CA PHE A 156 -4.20 -13.85 5.90
C PHE A 156 -5.28 -12.93 5.33
N GLN A 157 -4.89 -11.81 4.75
CA GLN A 157 -5.80 -10.89 4.04
C GLN A 157 -5.53 -10.98 2.53
N PRO A 158 -6.34 -11.75 1.77
CA PRO A 158 -6.11 -11.95 0.34
C PRO A 158 -6.12 -10.65 -0.48
N GLY A 159 -6.97 -9.69 -0.11
CA GLY A 159 -7.13 -8.42 -0.82
C GLY A 159 -5.83 -7.64 -1.03
N GLU A 160 -4.86 -7.74 -0.12
CA GLU A 160 -3.56 -7.07 -0.26
C GLU A 160 -2.72 -7.64 -1.41
N PHE A 161 -2.81 -8.95 -1.64
CA PHE A 161 -2.13 -9.62 -2.76
C PHE A 161 -2.92 -9.46 -4.06
N VAL A 162 -4.26 -9.53 -3.98
CA VAL A 162 -5.14 -9.35 -5.15
C VAL A 162 -4.92 -7.98 -5.81
N LYS A 163 -4.61 -6.94 -5.03
CA LYS A 163 -4.20 -5.63 -5.54
C LYS A 163 -3.06 -5.73 -6.57
N ILE A 164 -2.00 -6.46 -6.24
CA ILE A 164 -0.82 -6.65 -7.11
C ILE A 164 -1.21 -7.47 -8.34
N VAL A 165 -1.99 -8.53 -8.13
CA VAL A 165 -2.51 -9.40 -9.19
C VAL A 165 -3.34 -8.62 -10.20
N ILE A 166 -4.20 -7.72 -9.73
CA ILE A 166 -5.01 -6.83 -10.57
C ILE A 166 -4.13 -5.87 -11.36
N VAL A 167 -3.09 -5.29 -10.75
CA VAL A 167 -2.12 -4.45 -11.50
C VAL A 167 -1.47 -5.26 -12.63
N VAL A 168 -0.99 -6.47 -12.33
CA VAL A 168 -0.35 -7.34 -13.33
C VAL A 168 -1.33 -7.70 -14.46
N PHE A 169 -2.57 -8.03 -14.11
CA PHE A 169 -3.62 -8.31 -15.08
C PHE A 169 -3.91 -7.12 -15.98
N PHE A 170 -4.19 -5.94 -15.42
CA PHE A 170 -4.49 -4.75 -16.22
C PHE A 170 -3.29 -4.32 -17.05
N ALA A 171 -2.08 -4.31 -16.50
CA ALA A 171 -0.88 -4.00 -17.27
C ALA A 171 -0.72 -4.95 -18.46
N GLY A 172 -0.93 -6.26 -18.25
CA GLY A 172 -0.83 -7.27 -19.30
C GLY A 172 -1.92 -7.15 -20.36
N TYR A 173 -3.18 -7.07 -19.94
CA TYR A 173 -4.34 -7.00 -20.83
C TYR A 173 -4.37 -5.70 -21.63
N LEU A 174 -4.15 -4.55 -20.98
CA LEU A 174 -4.15 -3.24 -21.64
C LEU A 174 -3.00 -3.12 -22.62
N THR A 175 -1.82 -3.67 -22.31
CA THR A 175 -0.69 -3.70 -23.26
C THR A 175 -1.02 -4.51 -24.51
N LEU A 176 -1.63 -5.70 -24.36
CA LEU A 176 -1.95 -6.59 -25.48
C LEU A 176 -3.07 -6.05 -26.38
N ARG A 177 -3.96 -5.20 -25.84
CA ARG A 177 -5.10 -4.63 -26.59
C ARG A 177 -5.04 -3.11 -26.74
N ARG A 178 -3.87 -2.48 -26.51
CA ARG A 178 -3.70 -1.02 -26.51
C ARG A 178 -4.22 -0.37 -27.79
N ASP A 179 -3.88 -0.92 -28.95
CA ASP A 179 -4.22 -0.33 -30.25
C ASP A 179 -5.73 -0.39 -30.47
N ALA A 180 -6.36 -1.44 -29.95
CA ALA A 180 -7.78 -1.71 -30.08
C ALA A 180 -8.64 -0.86 -29.11
N LEU A 181 -8.08 -0.54 -27.93
CA LEU A 181 -8.68 0.35 -26.92
C LEU A 181 -8.47 1.84 -27.24
N ALA A 182 -7.38 2.18 -27.94
CA ALA A 182 -7.11 3.53 -28.43
C ALA A 182 -8.01 3.92 -29.63
N LEU A 183 -8.51 2.94 -30.40
CA LEU A 183 -9.45 3.15 -31.49
C LEU A 183 -10.86 3.44 -30.96
N SER A 184 -11.34 4.67 -31.17
CA SER A 184 -12.63 5.17 -30.66
C SER A 184 -13.85 4.39 -31.19
N GLY A 185 -14.84 4.20 -30.31
CA GLY A 185 -16.21 3.78 -30.67
C GLY A 185 -17.11 4.98 -31.00
N ARG A 186 -18.43 4.74 -31.06
CA ARG A 186 -19.44 5.74 -31.47
C ARG A 186 -19.48 6.94 -30.50
N ARG A 187 -19.63 8.15 -31.03
CA ARG A 187 -19.85 9.37 -30.26
C ARG A 187 -21.28 9.38 -29.72
N VAL A 188 -21.46 9.44 -28.41
CA VAL A 188 -22.77 9.54 -27.75
C VAL A 188 -22.71 10.71 -26.78
N MET A 189 -23.61 11.69 -26.94
CA MET A 189 -23.69 12.89 -26.10
C MET A 189 -22.35 13.64 -25.93
N GLY A 190 -21.59 13.83 -27.01
CA GLY A 190 -20.30 14.54 -26.97
C GLY A 190 -19.13 13.74 -26.37
N LEU A 191 -19.40 12.60 -25.71
CA LEU A 191 -18.43 11.69 -25.15
C LEU A 191 -18.14 10.54 -26.14
N TYR A 192 -16.87 10.18 -26.28
CA TYR A 192 -16.47 9.03 -27.10
C TYR A 192 -16.74 7.74 -26.32
N LEU A 193 -17.88 7.10 -26.60
CA LEU A 193 -18.21 5.83 -26.00
C LEU A 193 -17.38 4.72 -26.67
N PRO A 194 -16.77 3.81 -25.90
CA PRO A 194 -15.83 2.84 -26.45
C PRO A 194 -16.54 1.63 -27.08
N ARG A 195 -15.80 0.86 -27.89
CA ARG A 195 -16.29 -0.40 -28.47
C ARG A 195 -16.43 -1.46 -27.37
N GLY A 196 -17.66 -1.75 -26.94
CA GLY A 196 -17.96 -2.64 -25.81
C GLY A 196 -17.32 -4.05 -25.85
N ARG A 197 -17.04 -4.59 -27.05
CA ARG A 197 -16.52 -5.96 -27.21
C ARG A 197 -15.11 -6.18 -26.65
N GLN A 198 -14.29 -5.14 -26.51
CA GLN A 198 -12.89 -5.25 -26.07
C GLN A 198 -12.66 -4.80 -24.62
N LEU A 199 -13.56 -3.97 -24.10
CA LEU A 199 -13.63 -3.64 -22.68
C LEU A 199 -14.42 -4.66 -21.87
N GLY A 200 -15.26 -5.48 -22.52
CA GLY A 200 -16.10 -6.48 -21.87
C GLY A 200 -15.38 -7.30 -20.80
N PRO A 201 -14.23 -7.95 -21.08
CA PRO A 201 -13.52 -8.74 -20.07
C PRO A 201 -12.97 -7.91 -18.90
N VAL A 202 -12.47 -6.71 -19.18
CA VAL A 202 -11.91 -5.77 -18.19
C VAL A 202 -13.00 -5.22 -17.28
N ALA A 203 -14.13 -4.81 -17.86
CA ALA A 203 -15.31 -4.35 -17.15
C ALA A 203 -15.97 -5.49 -16.37
N ALA A 204 -16.03 -6.71 -16.92
CA ALA A 204 -16.61 -7.88 -16.24
C ALA A 204 -15.79 -8.27 -15.01
N VAL A 205 -14.45 -8.35 -15.14
CA VAL A 205 -13.56 -8.60 -14.00
C VAL A 205 -13.70 -7.50 -12.96
N TRP A 206 -13.74 -6.24 -13.38
CA TRP A 206 -13.90 -5.11 -12.48
C TRP A 206 -15.24 -5.14 -11.74
N MET A 207 -16.36 -5.31 -12.45
CA MET A 207 -17.70 -5.43 -11.86
C MET A 207 -17.79 -6.63 -10.91
N LEU A 208 -17.25 -7.78 -11.30
CA LEU A 208 -17.22 -8.98 -10.45
C LEU A 208 -16.40 -8.74 -9.18
N SER A 209 -15.24 -8.12 -9.30
CA SER A 209 -14.38 -7.80 -8.15
C SER A 209 -15.06 -6.84 -7.18
N LEU A 210 -15.72 -5.79 -7.70
CA LEU A 210 -16.48 -4.86 -6.86
C LEU A 210 -17.68 -5.52 -6.21
N LEU A 211 -18.41 -6.37 -6.94
CA LEU A 211 -19.58 -7.07 -6.41
C LEU A 211 -19.16 -7.96 -5.22
N VAL A 212 -18.08 -8.72 -5.37
CA VAL A 212 -17.53 -9.53 -4.27
C VAL A 212 -17.19 -8.65 -3.06
N LEU A 213 -16.49 -7.54 -3.28
CA LEU A 213 -16.06 -6.66 -2.18
C LEU A 213 -17.22 -5.95 -1.46
N VAL A 214 -18.31 -5.64 -2.19
CA VAL A 214 -19.55 -5.12 -1.59
C VAL A 214 -20.16 -6.18 -0.67
N PHE A 215 -20.19 -7.45 -1.09
CA PHE A 215 -20.65 -8.54 -0.22
C PHE A 215 -19.73 -8.79 0.98
N GLU A 216 -18.43 -8.53 0.84
CA GLU A 216 -17.48 -8.60 1.96
C GLU A 216 -17.57 -7.40 2.92
N ARG A 217 -18.33 -6.36 2.54
CA ARG A 217 -18.42 -5.06 3.24
C ARG A 217 -17.05 -4.37 3.38
N ASP A 218 -16.15 -4.56 2.40
CA ASP A 218 -14.81 -3.96 2.38
C ASP A 218 -14.74 -2.76 1.41
N LEU A 219 -15.22 -1.62 1.91
CA LEU A 219 -15.14 -0.36 1.18
C LEU A 219 -13.72 0.09 0.84
N GLY A 220 -12.77 -0.13 1.76
CA GLY A 220 -11.40 0.32 1.58
C GLY A 220 -10.76 -0.38 0.38
N THR A 221 -10.89 -1.70 0.29
CA THR A 221 -10.40 -2.45 -0.87
C THR A 221 -11.15 -2.05 -2.15
N SER A 222 -12.47 -1.89 -2.05
CA SER A 222 -13.31 -1.49 -3.20
C SER A 222 -12.86 -0.16 -3.80
N LEU A 223 -12.63 0.84 -2.94
CA LEU A 223 -12.15 2.17 -3.34
C LEU A 223 -10.78 2.11 -4.00
N ILE A 224 -9.84 1.34 -3.43
CA ILE A 224 -8.50 1.18 -3.99
C ILE A 224 -8.57 0.47 -5.35
N PHE A 225 -9.36 -0.59 -5.49
CA PHE A 225 -9.47 -1.34 -6.75
C PHE A 225 -10.19 -0.53 -7.83
N PHE A 226 -11.24 0.21 -7.45
CA PHE A 226 -11.92 1.13 -8.34
C PHE A 226 -10.99 2.24 -8.83
N GLY A 227 -10.30 2.92 -7.91
CA GLY A 227 -9.36 3.98 -8.25
C GLY A 227 -8.24 3.46 -9.14
N LEU A 228 -7.68 2.29 -8.81
CA LEU A 228 -6.64 1.65 -9.60
C LEU A 228 -7.11 1.34 -11.03
N PHE A 229 -8.33 0.83 -11.17
CA PHE A 229 -8.94 0.57 -12.48
C PHE A 229 -9.01 1.85 -13.33
N VAL A 230 -9.57 2.93 -12.78
CA VAL A 230 -9.73 4.21 -13.49
C VAL A 230 -8.36 4.78 -13.87
N ILE A 231 -7.39 4.76 -12.95
CA ILE A 231 -6.03 5.27 -13.18
C ILE A 231 -5.33 4.46 -14.26
N MET A 232 -5.37 3.12 -14.21
CA MET A 232 -4.71 2.28 -15.20
C MET A 232 -5.35 2.40 -16.59
N LEU A 233 -6.68 2.54 -16.64
CA LEU A 233 -7.39 2.77 -17.90
C LEU A 233 -7.02 4.13 -18.49
N TYR A 234 -6.94 5.18 -17.67
CA TYR A 234 -6.43 6.49 -18.11
C TYR A 234 -4.98 6.39 -18.58
N ALA A 235 -4.09 5.76 -17.81
CA ALA A 235 -2.69 5.60 -18.16
C ALA A 235 -2.46 4.82 -19.46
N ALA A 236 -3.36 3.89 -19.81
CA ALA A 236 -3.27 3.12 -21.05
C ALA A 236 -3.94 3.77 -22.25
N THR A 237 -4.92 4.65 -22.04
CA THR A 237 -5.74 5.21 -23.13
C THR A 237 -5.56 6.72 -23.34
N GLU A 238 -5.00 7.43 -22.37
CA GLU A 238 -4.78 8.89 -22.35
C GLU A 238 -6.06 9.72 -22.45
N ARG A 239 -7.25 9.13 -22.23
CA ARG A 239 -8.54 9.82 -22.37
C ARG A 239 -9.10 10.27 -21.02
N THR A 240 -9.26 11.58 -20.86
CA THR A 240 -9.85 12.20 -19.67
C THR A 240 -11.31 11.79 -19.42
N SER A 241 -12.05 11.39 -20.47
CA SER A 241 -13.42 10.89 -20.34
C SER A 241 -13.52 9.71 -19.37
N TRP A 242 -12.50 8.85 -19.30
CA TRP A 242 -12.48 7.73 -18.35
C TRP A 242 -12.41 8.17 -16.91
N VAL A 243 -11.64 9.22 -16.64
CA VAL A 243 -11.53 9.79 -15.29
C VAL A 243 -12.86 10.42 -14.90
N LEU A 244 -13.48 11.21 -15.79
CA LEU A 244 -14.76 11.85 -15.53
C LEU A 244 -15.88 10.82 -15.28
N CYS A 245 -16.01 9.81 -16.14
CA CYS A 245 -16.96 8.72 -15.93
C CYS A 245 -16.67 7.94 -14.64
N GLY A 246 -15.38 7.70 -14.33
CA GLY A 246 -14.97 7.04 -13.10
C GLY A 246 -15.36 7.84 -11.86
N VAL A 247 -15.09 9.14 -11.82
CA VAL A 247 -15.47 10.01 -10.69
C VAL A 247 -16.99 10.03 -10.52
N LEU A 248 -17.76 10.11 -11.61
CA LEU A 248 -19.22 10.07 -11.55
C LEU A 248 -19.73 8.73 -11.00
N LEU A 249 -19.23 7.61 -11.51
CA LEU A 249 -19.59 6.27 -11.03
C LEU A 249 -19.21 6.08 -9.56
N PHE A 250 -18.05 6.60 -9.16
CA PHE A 250 -17.62 6.56 -7.77
C PHE A 250 -18.57 7.34 -6.86
N ALA A 251 -18.93 8.57 -7.23
CA ALA A 251 -19.84 9.40 -6.45
C ALA A 251 -21.21 8.72 -6.29
N VAL A 252 -21.76 8.18 -7.37
CA VAL A 252 -23.03 7.43 -7.34
C VAL A 252 -22.91 6.17 -6.47
N GLY A 253 -21.86 5.38 -6.65
CA GLY A 253 -21.63 4.16 -5.87
C GLY A 253 -21.44 4.44 -4.38
N ALA A 254 -20.65 5.47 -4.04
CA ALA A 254 -20.44 5.90 -2.66
C ALA A 254 -21.73 6.41 -2.01
N PHE A 255 -22.56 7.17 -2.74
CA PHE A 255 -23.85 7.62 -2.25
C PHE A 255 -24.81 6.46 -1.99
N VAL A 256 -24.93 5.52 -2.94
CA VAL A 256 -25.81 4.34 -2.80
C VAL A 256 -25.35 3.47 -1.62
N VAL A 257 -24.09 3.04 -1.60
CA VAL A 257 -23.60 2.15 -0.54
C VAL A 257 -23.60 2.86 0.82
N GLY A 258 -23.24 4.14 0.87
CA GLY A 258 -23.26 4.95 2.09
C GLY A 258 -24.65 5.25 2.65
N SER A 259 -25.69 5.08 1.84
CA SER A 259 -27.08 5.25 2.27
C SER A 259 -27.76 3.93 2.67
N PHE A 260 -27.43 2.82 2.00
CA PHE A 260 -28.16 1.56 2.15
C PHE A 260 -27.45 0.49 2.96
N GLU A 261 -26.11 0.52 3.07
CA GLU A 261 -25.36 -0.47 3.85
C GLU A 261 -25.16 0.07 5.29
N PRO A 262 -25.69 -0.59 6.34
CA PRO A 262 -25.68 -0.05 7.70
C PRO A 262 -24.29 0.19 8.32
N HIS A 263 -23.33 -0.70 8.04
CA HIS A 263 -21.96 -0.61 8.53
C HIS A 263 -21.20 0.55 7.88
N VAL A 264 -21.42 0.78 6.59
CA VAL A 264 -20.88 1.93 5.87
C VAL A 264 -21.55 3.21 6.31
N HIS A 265 -22.87 3.20 6.44
CA HIS A 265 -23.64 4.36 6.86
C HIS A 265 -23.16 4.87 8.22
N GLY A 266 -22.93 3.98 9.19
CA GLY A 266 -22.39 4.37 10.50
C GLY A 266 -21.02 5.05 10.44
N ARG A 267 -20.16 4.67 9.48
CA ARG A 267 -18.86 5.33 9.25
C ARG A 267 -19.01 6.70 8.60
N VAL A 268 -20.01 6.87 7.72
CA VAL A 268 -20.35 8.17 7.12
C VAL A 268 -20.91 9.11 8.20
N VAL A 269 -21.79 8.63 9.07
CA VAL A 269 -22.33 9.40 10.19
C VAL A 269 -21.22 9.80 11.15
N ALA A 270 -20.33 8.87 11.54
CA ALA A 270 -19.17 9.18 12.39
C ALA A 270 -18.17 10.15 11.74
N TRP A 271 -18.11 10.20 10.42
CA TRP A 271 -17.29 11.15 9.68
C TRP A 271 -17.91 12.55 9.62
N LEU A 272 -19.22 12.66 9.40
CA LEU A 272 -19.93 13.94 9.38
C LEU A 272 -20.10 14.56 10.77
N HIS A 273 -20.26 13.71 11.79
CA HIS A 273 -20.58 14.08 13.16
C HIS A 273 -19.62 13.40 14.17
N PRO A 274 -18.29 13.60 14.06
CA PRO A 274 -17.33 12.87 14.90
C PRO A 274 -17.53 13.17 16.39
N MET A 275 -17.79 14.44 16.74
CA MET A 275 -17.87 14.89 18.14
C MET A 275 -19.19 14.53 18.82
N ASP A 276 -20.24 14.22 18.05
CA ASP A 276 -21.58 13.94 18.57
C ASP A 276 -21.61 12.63 19.40
N ILE A 277 -20.55 11.82 19.33
CA ILE A 277 -20.40 10.60 20.14
C ILE A 277 -20.36 10.93 21.64
N TYR A 278 -19.93 12.14 22.01
CA TYR A 278 -19.88 12.61 23.40
C TYR A 278 -21.18 13.26 23.88
N LEU A 279 -22.17 13.43 23.00
CA LEU A 279 -23.51 13.88 23.41
C LEU A 279 -24.23 12.79 24.20
N PRO A 280 -25.25 13.16 25.02
CA PRO A 280 -26.13 12.20 25.65
C PRO A 280 -26.73 11.23 24.61
N PRO A 281 -26.90 9.93 24.91
CA PRO A 281 -27.35 8.94 23.93
C PRO A 281 -28.64 9.31 23.17
N ALA A 282 -29.57 10.02 23.81
CA ALA A 282 -30.82 10.48 23.20
C ALA A 282 -30.65 11.55 22.12
N GLN A 283 -29.49 12.21 22.04
CA GLN A 283 -29.18 13.28 21.09
C GLN A 283 -28.22 12.84 19.99
N ARG A 284 -27.75 11.58 20.01
CA ARG A 284 -26.79 11.09 19.03
C ARG A 284 -27.49 10.80 17.70
N PRO A 285 -26.88 11.17 16.56
CA PRO A 285 -27.32 10.71 15.26
C PRO A 285 -27.45 9.19 15.21
N ALA A 286 -28.50 8.69 14.55
CA ALA A 286 -28.69 7.26 14.36
C ALA A 286 -27.50 6.66 13.59
N GLY A 287 -26.99 5.50 14.04
CA GLY A 287 -25.85 4.84 13.42
C GLY A 287 -24.47 5.33 13.87
N LEU A 288 -24.40 6.32 14.76
CA LEU A 288 -23.14 6.76 15.38
C LEU A 288 -22.70 5.77 16.48
N VAL A 289 -21.69 4.94 16.18
CA VAL A 289 -21.26 3.83 17.06
C VAL A 289 -19.77 3.89 17.44
N SER A 290 -18.97 4.72 16.78
CA SER A 290 -17.50 4.77 16.99
C SER A 290 -17.04 6.16 17.41
N ASP A 291 -16.20 6.22 18.44
CA ASP A 291 -15.50 7.41 18.91
C ASP A 291 -14.13 7.61 18.24
N GLN A 292 -13.66 6.63 17.45
CA GLN A 292 -12.32 6.62 16.87
C GLN A 292 -12.03 7.84 15.99
N ALA A 293 -13.03 8.32 15.24
CA ALA A 293 -12.89 9.54 14.44
C ALA A 293 -12.65 10.78 15.31
N ALA A 294 -13.34 10.90 16.45
CA ALA A 294 -13.14 12.01 17.37
C ALA A 294 -11.81 11.91 18.12
N GLN A 295 -11.44 10.69 18.56
CA GLN A 295 -10.15 10.46 19.21
C GLN A 295 -8.98 10.78 18.28
N ALA A 296 -9.10 10.46 16.98
CA ALA A 296 -8.09 10.85 15.99
C ALA A 296 -7.91 12.38 15.91
N LEU A 297 -9.00 13.15 15.92
CA LEU A 297 -8.94 14.62 15.94
C LEU A 297 -8.26 15.14 17.21
N PHE A 298 -8.55 14.55 18.38
CA PHE A 298 -7.86 14.92 19.63
C PHE A 298 -6.37 14.60 19.58
N SER A 299 -5.96 13.44 19.09
CA SER A 299 -4.54 13.06 18.93
C SER A 299 -3.79 14.02 17.99
N PHE A 300 -4.38 14.40 16.86
CA PHE A 300 -3.76 15.41 16.00
C PHE A 300 -3.70 16.79 16.66
N GLY A 301 -4.72 17.14 17.46
CA GLY A 301 -4.75 18.38 18.22
C GLY A 301 -3.69 18.45 19.32
N SER A 302 -3.43 17.35 20.03
CA SER A 302 -2.47 17.30 21.14
C SER A 302 -1.01 17.34 20.66
N GLY A 303 -0.70 16.84 19.47
CA GLY A 303 0.67 16.77 18.96
C GLY A 303 1.25 18.11 18.46
N GLY A 304 0.43 19.10 18.09
CA GLY A 304 0.93 20.38 17.59
C GLY A 304 1.92 20.25 16.42
N MET A 305 2.94 21.12 16.36
CA MET A 305 3.90 21.13 15.24
C MET A 305 5.00 20.07 15.36
N LEU A 306 5.51 19.82 16.57
CA LEU A 306 6.69 18.97 16.82
C LEU A 306 6.37 17.64 17.53
N GLY A 307 5.13 17.45 17.98
CA GLY A 307 4.72 16.28 18.75
C GLY A 307 4.88 16.49 20.25
N SER A 308 4.23 15.62 21.01
CA SER A 308 4.43 15.51 22.46
C SER A 308 5.77 14.84 22.83
N GLY A 309 6.41 14.16 21.88
CA GLY A 309 7.58 13.30 22.10
C GLY A 309 7.22 11.82 21.98
N LEU A 310 8.14 11.02 21.44
CA LEU A 310 7.91 9.60 21.22
C LEU A 310 7.81 8.87 22.58
N GLY A 311 6.70 8.15 22.77
CA GLY A 311 6.35 7.53 24.06
C GLY A 311 5.74 8.47 25.10
N GLN A 312 5.47 9.74 24.78
CA GLN A 312 4.84 10.72 25.69
C GLN A 312 3.37 11.02 25.34
N GLY A 313 2.84 10.46 24.26
CA GLY A 313 1.41 10.59 23.89
C GLY A 313 0.48 9.56 24.55
N HIS A 314 -0.80 9.65 24.23
CA HIS A 314 -1.85 8.71 24.66
C HIS A 314 -2.64 8.06 23.50
N PRO A 315 -1.97 7.54 22.44
CA PRO A 315 -2.62 6.92 21.30
C PRO A 315 -3.41 5.64 21.67
N GLU A 316 -3.16 5.04 22.83
CA GLU A 316 -3.95 3.93 23.36
C GLU A 316 -5.42 4.29 23.58
N LEU A 317 -5.76 5.57 23.74
CA LEU A 317 -7.15 6.04 23.93
C LEU A 317 -8.04 5.80 22.70
N ILE A 318 -7.46 5.58 21.52
CA ILE A 318 -8.19 5.19 20.30
C ILE A 318 -8.70 3.72 20.39
N GLY A 319 -8.33 3.00 21.45
CA GLY A 319 -8.77 1.63 21.68
C GLY A 319 -8.07 0.64 20.74
N PHE A 320 -8.73 -0.42 20.29
CA PHE A 320 -8.07 -1.48 19.52
C PHE A 320 -7.45 -1.03 18.18
N ALA A 321 -7.88 0.12 17.63
CA ALA A 321 -7.52 0.54 16.28
C ALA A 321 -6.19 1.32 16.19
N GLY A 322 -5.61 1.73 17.32
CA GLY A 322 -4.35 2.49 17.36
C GLY A 322 -3.17 1.74 16.74
N ARG A 323 -3.12 0.41 16.85
CA ARG A 323 -2.09 -0.42 16.21
C ARG A 323 -2.32 -0.66 14.71
N SER A 324 -3.56 -0.49 14.23
CA SER A 324 -3.96 -0.81 12.85
C SER A 324 -4.00 0.44 11.96
N ASP A 325 -5.20 0.83 11.53
CA ASP A 325 -5.50 1.93 10.63
C ASP A 325 -5.24 3.31 11.24
N PHE A 326 -5.20 3.45 12.57
CA PHE A 326 -4.95 4.73 13.26
C PHE A 326 -3.49 4.98 13.62
N ILE A 327 -2.54 4.15 13.18
CA ILE A 327 -1.11 4.36 13.48
C ILE A 327 -0.61 5.76 13.09
N LEU A 328 -1.25 6.42 12.11
CA LEU A 328 -0.92 7.78 11.68
C LEU A 328 -1.30 8.84 12.73
N THR A 329 -2.31 8.60 13.57
CA THR A 329 -2.62 9.51 14.69
C THR A 329 -1.54 9.45 15.74
N THR A 330 -0.94 8.28 15.98
CA THR A 330 0.23 8.15 16.88
C THR A 330 1.39 8.97 16.36
N VAL A 331 1.64 8.94 15.04
CA VAL A 331 2.64 9.83 14.42
C VAL A 331 2.27 11.30 14.62
N GLY A 332 1.00 11.66 14.42
CA GLY A 332 0.52 13.03 14.59
C GLY A 332 0.62 13.55 16.02
N GLU A 333 0.35 12.69 17.01
CA GLU A 333 0.38 13.03 18.42
C GLU A 333 1.83 13.12 18.93
N GLU A 334 2.65 12.11 18.65
CA GLU A 334 3.98 12.00 19.26
C GLU A 334 5.09 12.69 18.47
N LEU A 335 4.95 12.76 17.14
CA LEU A 335 5.93 13.38 16.23
C LEU A 335 5.39 14.66 15.58
N GLY A 336 4.14 15.03 15.86
CA GLY A 336 3.51 16.26 15.40
C GLY A 336 3.20 16.29 13.92
N LEU A 337 2.79 17.48 13.45
CA LEU A 337 2.63 17.77 12.03
C LEU A 337 3.92 17.49 11.23
N THR A 338 5.08 17.74 11.84
CA THR A 338 6.39 17.48 11.21
C THR A 338 6.56 15.99 10.91
N GLY A 339 6.29 15.11 11.87
CA GLY A 339 6.36 13.66 11.69
C GLY A 339 5.38 13.15 10.63
N VAL A 340 4.13 13.61 10.66
CA VAL A 340 3.13 13.24 9.65
C VAL A 340 3.60 13.65 8.26
N THR A 341 4.11 14.88 8.12
CA THR A 341 4.63 15.40 6.85
C THR A 341 5.80 14.55 6.34
N VAL A 342 6.76 14.21 7.21
CA VAL A 342 7.89 13.34 6.86
C VAL A 342 7.40 11.96 6.38
N VAL A 343 6.47 11.34 7.09
CA VAL A 343 5.91 10.02 6.70
C VAL A 343 5.22 10.11 5.34
N LEU A 344 4.39 11.13 5.10
CA LEU A 344 3.74 11.33 3.81
C LEU A 344 4.74 11.61 2.68
N LEU A 345 5.81 12.36 2.95
CA LEU A 345 6.90 12.59 2.00
C LEU A 345 7.65 11.29 1.67
N LEU A 346 7.87 10.40 2.63
CA LEU A 346 8.49 9.09 2.37
C LEU A 346 7.64 8.25 1.42
N TYR A 347 6.31 8.23 1.61
CA TYR A 347 5.41 7.58 0.64
C TYR A 347 5.41 8.27 -0.71
N ALA A 348 5.39 9.62 -0.75
CA ALA A 348 5.41 10.39 -1.98
C ALA A 348 6.70 10.13 -2.78
N LEU A 349 7.86 10.09 -2.11
CA LEU A 349 9.13 9.74 -2.74
C LEU A 349 9.14 8.29 -3.24
N LEU A 350 8.63 7.34 -2.46
CA LEU A 350 8.57 5.94 -2.89
C LEU A 350 7.67 5.78 -4.14
N ALA A 351 6.52 6.47 -4.15
CA ALA A 351 5.62 6.51 -5.29
C ALA A 351 6.25 7.21 -6.51
N GLU A 352 6.93 8.35 -6.30
CA GLU A 352 7.66 9.07 -7.35
C GLU A 352 8.71 8.18 -8.00
N ARG A 353 9.47 7.40 -7.23
CA ARG A 353 10.45 6.46 -7.78
C ARG A 353 9.80 5.36 -8.64
N GLY A 354 8.61 4.89 -8.24
CA GLY A 354 7.82 3.96 -9.03
C GLY A 354 7.30 4.58 -10.34
N LEU A 355 6.76 5.81 -10.29
CA LEU A 355 6.29 6.54 -11.46
C LEU A 355 7.44 6.92 -12.40
N ARG A 356 8.58 7.36 -11.86
CA ARG A 356 9.79 7.63 -12.63
C ARG A 356 10.27 6.38 -13.35
N THR A 357 10.24 5.24 -12.66
CA THR A 357 10.52 3.94 -13.27
C THR A 357 9.58 3.67 -14.46
N ALA A 358 8.28 3.93 -14.30
CA ALA A 358 7.28 3.78 -15.36
C ALA A 358 7.55 4.65 -16.60
N VAL A 359 8.08 5.87 -16.42
CA VAL A 359 8.45 6.75 -17.53
C VAL A 359 9.72 6.28 -18.24
N THR A 360 10.69 5.78 -17.47
CA THR A 360 12.02 5.40 -17.98
C THR A 360 12.07 4.03 -18.67
N VAL A 361 11.22 3.08 -18.27
CA VAL A 361 11.24 1.73 -18.84
C VAL A 361 10.75 1.73 -20.29
N THR A 362 11.38 0.93 -21.15
CA THR A 362 11.09 0.93 -22.59
C THR A 362 9.91 0.05 -22.98
N ASP A 363 9.66 -1.05 -22.26
CA ASP A 363 8.56 -1.97 -22.59
C ASP A 363 7.20 -1.49 -22.06
N PRO A 364 6.13 -1.53 -22.88
CA PRO A 364 4.81 -1.01 -22.47
C PRO A 364 4.21 -1.69 -21.25
N PHE A 365 4.43 -2.99 -21.09
CA PHE A 365 3.98 -3.74 -19.92
C PHE A 365 4.63 -3.23 -18.64
N GLY A 366 5.96 -3.06 -18.63
CA GLY A 366 6.71 -2.48 -17.53
C GLY A 366 6.25 -1.06 -17.18
N LYS A 367 5.88 -0.24 -18.18
CA LYS A 367 5.33 1.11 -17.93
C LYS A 367 4.04 1.04 -17.11
N LEU A 368 3.06 0.27 -17.58
CA LEU A 368 1.77 0.13 -16.88
C LEU A 368 1.91 -0.60 -15.54
N LEU A 369 2.79 -1.58 -15.45
CA LEU A 369 3.07 -2.30 -14.20
C LEU A 369 3.64 -1.35 -13.13
N ALA A 370 4.71 -0.60 -13.44
CA ALA A 370 5.30 0.33 -12.49
C ALA A 370 4.34 1.46 -12.12
N ALA A 371 3.59 2.00 -13.09
CA ALA A 371 2.58 3.02 -12.84
C ALA A 371 1.44 2.50 -11.93
N GLY A 372 0.92 1.30 -12.19
CA GLY A 372 -0.14 0.69 -11.38
C GLY A 372 0.33 0.32 -9.97
N LEU A 373 1.55 -0.21 -9.81
CA LEU A 373 2.10 -0.51 -8.47
C LEU A 373 2.30 0.77 -7.66
N ALA A 374 2.89 1.81 -8.25
CA ALA A 374 3.11 3.10 -7.60
C ALA A 374 1.79 3.77 -7.21
N THR A 375 0.82 3.82 -8.12
CA THR A 375 -0.48 4.46 -7.86
C THR A 375 -1.33 3.64 -6.89
N SER A 376 -1.20 2.30 -6.86
CA SER A 376 -1.86 1.48 -5.84
C SER A 376 -1.39 1.80 -4.42
N LEU A 377 -0.09 2.09 -4.25
CA LEU A 377 0.47 2.54 -2.97
C LEU A 377 -0.08 3.91 -2.58
N VAL A 378 -0.07 4.88 -3.50
CA VAL A 378 -0.60 6.24 -3.28
C VAL A 378 -2.08 6.19 -2.92
N LEU A 379 -2.88 5.42 -3.65
CA LEU A 379 -4.30 5.25 -3.38
C LEU A 379 -4.53 4.69 -1.99
N GLN A 380 -3.79 3.66 -1.57
CA GLN A 380 -3.95 3.12 -0.23
C GLN A 380 -3.55 4.13 0.86
N VAL A 381 -2.44 4.84 0.67
CA VAL A 381 -2.02 5.90 1.61
C VAL A 381 -3.07 7.00 1.69
N PHE A 382 -3.60 7.45 0.56
CA PHE A 382 -4.67 8.44 0.50
C PHE A 382 -5.94 7.95 1.22
N VAL A 383 -6.36 6.72 0.96
CA VAL A 383 -7.59 6.15 1.55
C VAL A 383 -7.48 5.98 3.07
N VAL A 384 -6.31 5.60 3.57
CA VAL A 384 -6.09 5.42 5.00
C VAL A 384 -5.86 6.76 5.68
N ALA A 385 -4.90 7.56 5.21
CA ALA A 385 -4.59 8.86 5.79
C ALA A 385 -5.79 9.81 5.71
N GLY A 386 -6.48 9.86 4.57
CA GLY A 386 -7.69 10.66 4.40
C GLY A 386 -8.84 10.22 5.31
N GLY A 387 -8.95 8.92 5.61
CA GLY A 387 -9.92 8.42 6.58
C GLY A 387 -9.62 8.92 8.00
N VAL A 388 -8.36 8.78 8.41
CA VAL A 388 -7.91 9.13 9.76
C VAL A 388 -7.89 10.64 10.01
N THR A 389 -7.59 11.45 8.99
CA THR A 389 -7.63 12.92 9.09
C THR A 389 -9.02 13.52 8.92
N GLY A 390 -10.04 12.71 8.61
CA GLY A 390 -11.41 13.18 8.39
C GLY A 390 -11.65 13.80 7.01
N LEU A 391 -10.77 13.60 6.03
CA LEU A 391 -11.00 14.03 4.63
C LEU A 391 -12.05 13.15 3.93
N ILE A 392 -12.08 11.86 4.24
CA ILE A 392 -13.07 10.89 3.76
C ILE A 392 -13.54 10.00 4.92
N PRO A 393 -14.64 9.24 4.79
CA PRO A 393 -15.06 8.29 5.81
C PRO A 393 -14.01 7.20 6.09
N LEU A 394 -14.00 6.70 7.33
CA LEU A 394 -13.09 5.64 7.76
C LEU A 394 -13.29 4.35 6.96
N THR A 395 -12.20 3.81 6.41
CA THR A 395 -12.24 2.60 5.58
C THR A 395 -11.74 1.34 6.30
N GLY A 396 -11.00 1.46 7.40
CA GLY A 396 -10.54 0.30 8.17
C GLY A 396 -9.40 -0.46 7.50
N LYS A 397 -8.52 0.27 6.79
CA LYS A 397 -7.38 -0.27 6.04
C LYS A 397 -6.06 0.09 6.72
N ALA A 398 -5.14 -0.87 6.75
CA ALA A 398 -3.81 -0.68 7.33
C ALA A 398 -2.97 0.23 6.42
N LEU A 399 -2.25 1.17 7.04
CA LEU A 399 -1.27 2.01 6.34
C LEU A 399 -0.07 1.15 5.90
N PRO A 400 0.34 1.16 4.62
CA PRO A 400 1.38 0.27 4.10
C PRO A 400 2.70 0.39 4.87
N PHE A 401 3.33 -0.71 5.25
CA PHE A 401 4.59 -0.75 6.04
C PHE A 401 4.52 -0.24 7.49
N LEU A 402 3.72 0.79 7.79
CA LEU A 402 3.71 1.45 9.09
C LEU A 402 2.80 0.74 10.11
N ALA A 403 1.60 0.36 9.68
CA ALA A 403 0.59 -0.25 10.55
C ALA A 403 0.89 -1.73 10.86
N GLN A 404 0.35 -2.23 11.98
CA GLN A 404 0.37 -3.66 12.29
C GLN A 404 -0.44 -4.42 11.23
N GLY A 405 0.18 -5.44 10.62
CA GLY A 405 -0.49 -6.24 9.59
C GLY A 405 0.47 -7.12 8.81
N GLY A 406 0.49 -8.42 9.14
CA GLY A 406 1.43 -9.37 8.55
C GLY A 406 1.30 -9.54 7.04
N SER A 407 0.07 -9.80 6.56
CA SER A 407 -0.21 -9.95 5.12
C SER A 407 0.05 -8.67 4.33
N SER A 408 -0.33 -7.52 4.90
CA SER A 408 -0.06 -6.21 4.31
C SER A 408 1.44 -5.96 4.19
N MET A 409 2.23 -6.29 5.22
CA MET A 409 3.69 -6.17 5.19
C MET A 409 4.29 -7.01 4.05
N VAL A 410 3.92 -8.29 3.95
CA VAL A 410 4.43 -9.21 2.90
C VAL A 410 4.02 -8.73 1.50
N ALA A 411 2.76 -8.35 1.30
CA ALA A 411 2.27 -7.86 0.01
C ALA A 411 2.99 -6.57 -0.41
N ASN A 412 3.16 -5.61 0.49
CA ASN A 412 3.85 -4.36 0.17
C ASN A 412 5.34 -4.55 -0.13
N TRP A 413 6.02 -5.48 0.54
CA TRP A 413 7.39 -5.87 0.19
C TRP A 413 7.47 -6.62 -1.15
N LEU A 414 6.47 -7.44 -1.50
CA LEU A 414 6.37 -8.04 -2.83
C LEU A 414 6.16 -6.96 -3.92
N LEU A 415 5.31 -5.97 -3.66
CA LEU A 415 5.14 -4.80 -4.54
C LEU A 415 6.48 -4.07 -4.75
N VAL A 416 7.25 -3.85 -3.68
CA VAL A 416 8.58 -3.22 -3.74
C VAL A 416 9.57 -4.09 -4.53
N ALA A 417 9.54 -5.42 -4.38
CA ALA A 417 10.37 -6.33 -5.15
C ALA A 417 10.11 -6.19 -6.66
N LEU A 418 8.83 -6.14 -7.06
CA LEU A 418 8.44 -5.95 -8.46
C LEU A 418 8.88 -4.58 -8.99
N LEU A 419 8.69 -3.50 -8.23
CA LEU A 419 9.17 -2.17 -8.61
C LEU A 419 10.70 -2.14 -8.78
N ILE A 420 11.45 -2.78 -7.89
CA ILE A 420 12.91 -2.92 -8.02
C ILE A 420 13.29 -3.65 -9.30
N LYS A 421 12.58 -4.72 -9.67
CA LYS A 421 12.87 -5.46 -10.91
C LYS A 421 12.57 -4.66 -12.18
N VAL A 422 11.47 -3.93 -12.21
CA VAL A 422 11.16 -3.04 -13.34
C VAL A 422 12.20 -1.91 -13.41
N SER A 423 12.56 -1.34 -12.25
CA SER A 423 13.56 -0.28 -12.16
C SER A 423 14.95 -0.73 -12.59
N ASP A 424 15.36 -1.97 -12.27
CA ASP A 424 16.62 -2.54 -12.72
C ASP A 424 16.65 -2.62 -14.24
N THR A 425 15.56 -3.10 -14.86
CA THR A 425 15.45 -3.17 -16.32
C THR A 425 15.49 -1.77 -16.96
N ALA A 426 14.85 -0.78 -16.35
CA ALA A 426 14.82 0.59 -16.85
C ALA A 426 16.20 1.29 -16.83
N ARG A 427 17.10 0.89 -15.93
CA ARG A 427 18.42 1.50 -15.72
C ARG A 427 19.59 0.67 -16.24
N ARG A 428 19.33 -0.52 -16.78
CA ARG A 428 20.36 -1.35 -17.40
C ARG A 428 20.94 -0.64 -18.63
N PRO A 429 22.28 -0.54 -18.75
CA PRO A 429 22.92 -0.03 -19.97
C PRO A 429 22.46 -0.83 -21.19
N ALA A 430 22.31 -0.14 -22.33
CA ALA A 430 22.08 -0.82 -23.61
C ALA A 430 23.25 -1.78 -23.88
N PRO A 431 23.00 -2.97 -24.49
CA PRO A 431 24.08 -3.84 -24.92
C PRO A 431 25.05 -3.05 -25.79
N ALA A 432 26.35 -3.16 -25.53
CA ALA A 432 27.36 -2.57 -26.41
C ALA A 432 27.12 -3.14 -27.82
N THR A 433 26.98 -2.26 -28.81
CA THR A 433 26.97 -2.65 -30.22
C THR A 433 28.25 -3.45 -30.46
N ALA A 434 28.11 -4.71 -30.89
CA ALA A 434 29.26 -5.48 -31.31
C ALA A 434 29.99 -4.66 -32.37
N THR A 435 31.24 -4.30 -32.10
CA THR A 435 32.10 -3.65 -33.07
C THR A 435 32.21 -4.59 -34.26
N ASP A 436 31.60 -4.21 -35.39
CA ASP A 436 31.71 -4.94 -36.63
C ASP A 436 33.19 -4.94 -37.04
N PRO A 437 33.89 -6.09 -37.02
CA PRO A 437 35.32 -6.15 -37.36
C PRO A 437 35.57 -5.69 -38.80
N SER A 438 34.56 -5.74 -39.67
CA SER A 438 34.65 -5.31 -41.06
C SER A 438 34.76 -3.78 -41.21
N ALA A 439 34.22 -3.00 -40.26
CA ALA A 439 34.29 -1.54 -40.29
C ALA A 439 35.72 -1.01 -40.03
N ALA A 440 36.56 -1.79 -39.33
CA ALA A 440 37.96 -1.46 -39.08
C ALA A 440 38.87 -1.69 -40.31
N GLN A 441 38.51 -2.62 -41.20
CA GLN A 441 39.32 -2.92 -42.40
C GLN A 441 39.17 -1.86 -43.50
N THR A 442 38.01 -1.20 -43.60
CA THR A 442 37.75 -0.20 -44.65
C THR A 442 38.50 1.13 -44.43
N GLN A 443 38.98 1.41 -43.21
CA GLN A 443 39.73 2.65 -42.92
C GLN A 443 41.22 2.59 -43.29
N LEU A 444 41.78 1.41 -43.59
CA LEU A 444 43.23 1.22 -43.81
C LEU A 444 43.67 1.29 -45.29
N VAL A 445 42.77 1.55 -46.25
CA VAL A 445 43.11 1.56 -47.69
C VAL A 445 43.06 2.96 -48.33
N ARG A 446 43.14 4.02 -47.52
CA ARG A 446 43.36 5.40 -48.02
C ARG A 446 44.61 5.99 -47.41
N THR A 447 45.77 5.58 -47.92
CA THR A 447 47.04 6.31 -47.80
C THR A 447 47.77 6.26 -49.11
#